data_AF-W4E3R9-F1
#
_entry.id   AF-W4E3R9-F1
#
_cell.length_a   1.000
_cell.length_b   1.000
_cell.length_c   1.000
_cell.angle_alpha   90.00
_cell.angle_beta   90.00
_cell.angle_gamma   90.00
#
_symmetry.space_group_name_H-M   'P 1'
#
loop_
_entity.id
_entity.type
_entity.pdbx_description
1 polymer ?
#
loop_
_entity_poly.entity_id
_entity_poly.type
_entity_poly.pdbx_seq_one_letter_code
_entity_poly.pdbx_strand_id
1 'polypeptide(L)'
;MHTISPSLYYRLYRYGTGSRIASDGVLSLPEQTAIGTSVLVREGYRWDIPSPAKNGSPRIVIGDRCECSRFLTITATGRVELKADVITGPHVYINDARQDWEKGGNPSDTLIIGEGSWIGAHSSILGPVKIGKGCVVGAGSVVLRDVPDYCVVAGNPAEFRRIYEPSSGEWIRVDSEAEARRVLDRRSREPLLSICIPVRKQAVELRRCLESIYAQVDDDGLMEVCVLDDASSEETAEVGHHYGQLYRSFRYHSDPDLAAGGSLASQAADRGHGKFIMLHEPGDSFMPNSLLPFLNVLHTHPDCAIILIQPVFIRSTPQPEQLKGLSEFVRLTASSSSPPLPVVLNRKDWERTADSVQATNFLDPWVSRQHALLQLNPQFCLCRYTMTEARRHIGSAP
;
A
#
# COMPACT_ATOMS: atom_id res chain seq x y z
N MET A 1 -12.10 34.53 3.63
CA MET A 1 -10.70 34.03 3.66
C MET A 1 -9.95 34.77 2.58
N HIS A 2 -9.09 35.71 2.97
CA HIS A 2 -8.21 36.40 2.06
C HIS A 2 -7.16 35.40 1.57
N THR A 3 -7.13 35.17 0.26
CA THR A 3 -6.10 34.38 -0.43
C THR A 3 -4.77 35.12 -0.32
N ILE A 4 -3.65 34.40 -0.28
CA ILE A 4 -2.28 34.96 -0.16
C ILE A 4 -2.03 36.15 -1.09
N SER A 5 -1.09 37.02 -0.71
CA SER A 5 -0.68 38.12 -1.56
C SER A 5 -0.19 37.60 -2.92
N PRO A 6 -0.49 38.30 -4.04
CA PRO A 6 0.05 37.93 -5.35
C PRO A 6 1.58 37.81 -5.36
N SER A 7 2.27 38.64 -4.56
CA SER A 7 3.73 38.58 -4.40
C SER A 7 4.23 37.29 -3.77
N LEU A 8 3.49 36.71 -2.81
CA LEU A 8 3.86 35.43 -2.20
C LEU A 8 3.58 34.27 -3.16
N TYR A 9 2.46 34.33 -3.88
CA TYR A 9 2.07 33.32 -4.87
C TYR A 9 3.18 33.05 -5.90
N TYR A 10 3.75 34.10 -6.50
CA TYR A 10 4.80 33.95 -7.52
C TYR A 10 6.17 33.52 -6.97
N ARG A 11 6.36 33.61 -5.65
CA ARG A 11 7.62 33.21 -5.01
C ARG A 11 7.63 31.74 -4.59
N LEU A 12 6.47 31.09 -4.47
CA LEU A 12 6.41 29.69 -4.05
C LEU A 12 7.05 28.77 -5.10
N TYR A 13 7.71 27.70 -4.65
CA TYR A 13 8.25 26.67 -5.54
C TYR A 13 7.15 26.09 -6.45
N ARG A 14 5.97 25.87 -5.86
CA ARG A 14 4.76 25.41 -6.54
C ARG A 14 3.52 25.86 -5.77
N TYR A 15 2.47 26.22 -6.49
CA TYR A 15 1.15 26.47 -5.92
C TYR A 15 0.08 25.73 -6.73
N GLY A 16 -0.55 24.72 -6.13
CA GLY A 16 -1.60 23.95 -6.79
C GLY A 16 -2.95 24.67 -6.87
N THR A 17 -3.73 24.31 -7.88
CA THR A 17 -5.05 24.88 -8.14
C THR A 17 -6.01 24.66 -6.97
N GLY A 18 -6.86 25.64 -6.68
CA GLY A 18 -7.87 25.52 -5.62
C GLY A 18 -7.33 25.65 -4.19
N SER A 19 -6.01 25.75 -4.01
CA SER A 19 -5.40 25.94 -2.69
C SER A 19 -5.68 27.34 -2.13
N ARG A 20 -5.80 27.43 -0.81
CA ARG A 20 -6.15 28.63 -0.05
C ARG A 20 -5.27 28.70 1.18
N ILE A 21 -4.40 29.71 1.23
CA ILE A 21 -3.50 29.96 2.35
C ILE A 21 -3.88 31.33 2.96
N ALA A 22 -3.96 31.39 4.29
CA ALA A 22 -4.23 32.63 5.02
C ALA A 22 -3.12 33.67 4.80
N SER A 23 -3.46 34.96 4.80
CA SER A 23 -2.53 36.04 4.44
C SER A 23 -1.63 36.50 5.59
N ASP A 24 -1.87 36.05 6.82
CA ASP A 24 -1.23 36.52 8.05
C ASP A 24 -0.08 35.63 8.53
N GLY A 25 0.19 34.51 7.86
CA GLY A 25 1.30 33.64 8.22
C GLY A 25 2.66 34.10 7.70
N VAL A 26 3.70 33.45 8.20
CA VAL A 26 5.10 33.78 7.90
C VAL A 26 5.77 32.60 7.21
N LEU A 27 6.41 32.84 6.07
CA LEU A 27 7.28 31.87 5.39
C LEU A 27 8.67 32.48 5.19
N SER A 28 9.71 31.77 5.62
CA SER A 28 11.06 31.98 5.10
C SER A 28 11.24 31.21 3.80
N LEU A 29 12.04 31.73 2.86
CA LEU A 29 12.35 31.09 1.59
C LEU A 29 11.12 30.45 0.88
N PRO A 30 10.08 31.24 0.53
CA PRO A 30 8.91 30.74 -0.20
C PRO A 30 9.29 29.91 -1.45
N GLU A 31 10.39 30.26 -2.11
CA GLU A 31 10.94 29.55 -3.28
C GLU A 31 11.36 28.10 -3.01
N GLN A 32 11.39 27.67 -1.74
CA GLN A 32 11.61 26.28 -1.32
C GLN A 32 10.40 25.69 -0.59
N THR A 33 9.23 26.29 -0.75
CA THR A 33 7.95 25.79 -0.25
C THR A 33 7.05 25.40 -1.42
N ALA A 34 6.63 24.14 -1.46
CA ALA A 34 5.72 23.60 -2.47
C ALA A 34 4.35 23.32 -1.86
N ILE A 35 3.30 23.80 -2.52
CA ILE A 35 1.90 23.62 -2.13
C ILE A 35 1.17 22.82 -3.20
N GLY A 36 0.53 21.73 -2.78
CA GLY A 36 -0.33 20.89 -3.61
C GLY A 36 -1.64 21.56 -4.01
N THR A 37 -2.55 20.78 -4.59
CA THR A 37 -3.88 21.15 -5.08
C THR A 37 -4.91 21.09 -3.95
N SER A 38 -5.83 22.05 -3.89
CA SER A 38 -6.90 22.11 -2.88
C SER A 38 -6.44 22.05 -1.42
N VAL A 39 -5.26 22.61 -1.13
CA VAL A 39 -4.72 22.73 0.23
C VAL A 39 -5.38 23.88 0.97
N LEU A 40 -5.73 23.69 2.24
CA LEU A 40 -6.21 24.75 3.12
C LEU A 40 -5.18 25.02 4.22
N VAL A 41 -4.67 26.24 4.32
CA VAL A 41 -3.81 26.68 5.44
C VAL A 41 -4.48 27.84 6.17
N ARG A 42 -4.74 27.64 7.46
CA ARG A 42 -5.41 28.61 8.33
C ARG A 42 -4.43 29.62 8.95
N GLU A 43 -4.99 30.57 9.67
CA GLU A 43 -4.30 31.75 10.20
C GLU A 43 -3.11 31.43 11.12
N GLY A 44 -2.12 32.33 11.16
CA GLY A 44 -1.01 32.30 12.12
C GLY A 44 0.07 31.24 11.91
N TYR A 45 0.13 30.58 10.75
CA TYR A 45 1.18 29.59 10.47
C TYR A 45 2.58 30.24 10.42
N ARG A 46 3.60 29.49 10.81
CA ARG A 46 5.02 29.91 10.73
C ARG A 46 5.87 28.79 10.19
N TRP A 47 6.39 28.98 8.99
CA TRP A 47 7.19 27.99 8.29
C TRP A 47 8.60 28.52 8.04
N ASP A 48 9.55 27.90 8.72
CA ASP A 48 10.95 28.30 8.75
C ASP A 48 11.83 27.26 8.06
N ILE A 49 12.74 27.75 7.21
CA ILE A 49 13.73 27.01 6.43
C ILE A 49 15.05 27.69 6.79
N PRO A 50 15.76 27.20 7.83
CA PRO A 50 16.94 27.87 8.36
C PRO A 50 18.08 28.00 7.35
N SER A 51 18.13 27.11 6.36
CA SER A 51 19.16 27.11 5.32
C SER A 51 18.62 26.58 3.99
N PRO A 52 18.90 27.27 2.86
CA PRO A 52 18.42 26.85 1.56
C PRO A 52 19.01 25.50 1.12
N ALA A 53 18.22 24.70 0.40
CA ALA A 53 18.69 23.55 -0.36
C ALA A 53 19.66 23.97 -1.47
N LYS A 54 20.80 23.28 -1.57
CA LYS A 54 21.85 23.57 -2.57
C LYS A 54 21.41 23.31 -4.01
N ASN A 55 20.51 22.34 -4.19
CA ASN A 55 19.97 21.91 -5.49
C ASN A 55 18.66 22.65 -5.86
N GLY A 56 18.20 23.58 -5.01
CA GLY A 56 16.92 24.28 -5.22
C GLY A 56 15.66 23.41 -5.00
N SER A 57 15.78 22.20 -4.44
CA SER A 57 14.59 21.39 -4.16
C SER A 57 13.79 21.98 -2.98
N PRO A 58 12.46 21.79 -2.96
CA PRO A 58 11.65 22.30 -1.86
C PRO A 58 11.98 21.59 -0.54
N ARG A 59 12.08 22.37 0.52
CA ARG A 59 12.32 21.93 1.90
C ARG A 59 11.02 21.68 2.64
N ILE A 60 9.97 22.44 2.34
CA ILE A 60 8.63 22.23 2.86
C ILE A 60 7.73 21.84 1.70
N VAL A 61 7.08 20.69 1.81
CA VAL A 61 6.15 20.17 0.81
C VAL A 61 4.83 19.84 1.50
N ILE A 62 3.76 20.52 1.09
CA ILE A 62 2.40 20.24 1.54
C ILE A 62 1.66 19.58 0.38
N GLY A 63 1.28 18.32 0.56
CA GLY A 63 0.60 17.49 -0.43
C GLY A 63 -0.83 17.96 -0.73
N ASP A 64 -1.43 17.35 -1.74
CA ASP A 64 -2.79 17.68 -2.18
C ASP A 64 -3.82 17.48 -1.06
N ARG A 65 -4.86 18.33 -1.02
CA ARG A 65 -6.01 18.23 -0.11
C ARG A 65 -5.65 18.25 1.39
N CYS A 66 -4.44 18.66 1.77
CA CYS A 66 -4.08 18.85 3.17
C CYS A 66 -4.91 19.96 3.81
N GLU A 67 -5.29 19.76 5.08
CA GLU A 67 -5.87 20.79 5.93
C GLU A 67 -4.91 21.12 7.08
N CYS A 68 -4.29 22.29 6.99
CA CYS A 68 -3.39 22.83 7.99
C CYS A 68 -4.14 23.82 8.88
N SER A 69 -4.45 23.43 10.12
CA SER A 69 -5.16 24.30 11.07
C SER A 69 -4.27 25.43 11.60
N ARG A 70 -4.86 26.27 12.45
CA ARG A 70 -4.24 27.53 12.90
C ARG A 70 -2.92 27.29 13.63
N PHE A 71 -1.98 28.20 13.43
CA PHE A 71 -0.70 28.17 14.14
C PHE A 71 0.14 26.91 13.89
N LEU A 72 -0.03 26.27 12.73
CA LEU A 72 0.89 25.22 12.29
C LEU A 72 2.30 25.81 12.15
N THR A 73 3.23 25.28 12.94
CA THR A 73 4.63 25.71 12.93
C THR A 73 5.49 24.59 12.36
N ILE A 74 6.25 24.88 11.31
CA ILE A 74 7.15 23.94 10.65
C ILE A 74 8.55 24.54 10.65
N THR A 75 9.54 23.77 11.07
CA THR A 75 10.96 24.06 10.86
C THR A 75 11.56 22.94 10.01
N ALA A 76 12.06 23.27 8.83
CA ALA A 76 12.64 22.32 7.88
C ALA A 76 14.11 22.64 7.61
N THR A 77 15.00 21.96 8.35
CA THR A 77 16.46 22.05 8.16
C THR A 77 16.91 21.16 6.99
N GLY A 78 16.34 19.96 6.92
CA GLY A 78 16.53 18.97 5.86
C GLY A 78 15.34 18.95 4.90
N ARG A 79 14.22 18.33 5.26
CA ARG A 79 12.98 18.36 4.48
C ARG A 79 11.80 17.93 5.33
N VAL A 80 10.69 18.66 5.25
CA VAL A 80 9.41 18.28 5.83
C VAL A 80 8.41 18.08 4.69
N GLU A 81 7.81 16.90 4.65
CA GLU A 81 6.81 16.54 3.64
C GLU A 81 5.53 16.00 4.30
N LEU A 82 4.44 16.72 4.11
CA LEU A 82 3.09 16.23 4.40
C LEU A 82 2.54 15.64 3.09
N LYS A 83 2.20 14.36 3.08
CA LYS A 83 1.57 13.69 1.93
C LYS A 83 0.11 14.14 1.77
N ALA A 84 -0.58 13.62 0.75
CA ALA A 84 -1.95 14.03 0.47
C ALA A 84 -2.90 13.75 1.66
N ASP A 85 -3.98 14.54 1.76
CA ASP A 85 -5.05 14.35 2.75
C ASP A 85 -4.59 14.37 4.22
N VAL A 86 -3.41 14.94 4.52
CA VAL A 86 -2.95 15.13 5.90
C VAL A 86 -3.73 16.26 6.56
N ILE A 87 -4.22 16.00 7.77
CA ILE A 87 -4.94 16.99 8.59
C ILE A 87 -4.11 17.30 9.83
N THR A 88 -3.87 18.58 10.11
CA THR A 88 -3.23 19.02 11.36
C THR A 88 -4.21 19.80 12.22
N GLY A 89 -4.25 19.47 13.51
CA GLY A 89 -4.93 20.26 14.52
C GLY A 89 -4.23 21.60 14.78
N PRO A 90 -4.88 22.54 15.48
CA PRO A 90 -4.25 23.81 15.80
C PRO A 90 -3.02 23.63 16.69
N HIS A 91 -2.04 24.53 16.56
CA HIS A 91 -0.81 24.56 17.34
C HIS A 91 0.08 23.30 17.22
N VAL A 92 0.01 22.60 16.09
CA VAL A 92 0.96 21.52 15.80
C VAL A 92 2.34 22.10 15.49
N TYR A 93 3.38 21.51 16.09
CA TYR A 93 4.78 21.84 15.84
C TYR A 93 5.50 20.68 15.16
N ILE A 94 6.18 20.95 14.04
CA ILE A 94 6.90 19.96 13.24
C ILE A 94 8.33 20.45 13.06
N ASN A 95 9.31 19.62 13.41
CA ASN A 95 10.73 19.92 13.26
C ASN A 95 11.49 18.66 12.87
N ASP A 96 12.16 18.68 11.72
CA ASP A 96 12.92 17.55 11.19
C ASP A 96 14.33 17.43 11.74
N ALA A 97 14.85 18.44 12.44
CA ALA A 97 16.19 18.44 12.97
C ALA A 97 16.31 17.42 14.11
N ARG A 98 17.31 16.55 14.03
CA ARG A 98 17.79 15.85 15.23
C ARG A 98 18.28 16.89 16.22
N GLN A 99 17.72 16.89 17.43
CA GLN A 99 18.24 17.70 18.53
C GLN A 99 19.53 17.07 19.07
N ASP A 100 20.56 16.96 18.23
CA ASP A 100 21.93 16.75 18.67
C ASP A 100 22.53 18.14 18.92
N TRP A 101 22.58 18.53 20.18
CA TRP A 101 22.98 19.87 20.60
C TRP A 101 24.46 20.14 20.26
N GLU A 102 25.23 19.10 19.97
CA GLU A 102 26.65 19.18 19.63
C GLU A 102 26.90 19.26 18.11
N LYS A 103 26.00 18.72 17.28
CA LYS A 103 26.27 18.51 15.83
C LYS A 103 25.35 19.28 14.89
N GLY A 104 24.30 19.93 15.39
CA GLY A 104 23.33 20.64 14.56
C GLY A 104 22.48 19.70 13.68
N GLY A 105 21.44 20.24 13.04
CA GLY A 105 20.56 19.45 12.17
C GLY A 105 21.24 19.04 10.86
N ASN A 106 20.96 17.84 10.36
CA ASN A 106 21.57 17.33 9.13
C ASN A 106 20.72 17.72 7.90
N PRO A 107 21.28 18.37 6.87
CA PRO A 107 20.54 18.72 5.65
C PRO A 107 19.96 17.53 4.86
N SER A 108 20.37 16.29 5.17
CA SER A 108 19.80 15.06 4.61
C SER A 108 18.63 14.49 5.43
N ASP A 109 18.34 15.06 6.60
CA ASP A 109 17.21 14.66 7.42
C ASP A 109 15.90 14.90 6.65
N THR A 110 14.93 14.02 6.84
CA THR A 110 13.63 14.14 6.19
C THR A 110 12.55 13.63 7.12
N LEU A 111 11.57 14.47 7.41
CA LEU A 111 10.37 14.15 8.16
C LEU A 111 9.21 13.98 7.17
N ILE A 112 8.53 12.85 7.24
CA ILE A 112 7.40 12.52 6.36
C ILE A 112 6.18 12.25 7.21
N ILE A 113 5.05 12.87 6.87
CA ILE A 113 3.73 12.52 7.39
C ILE A 113 2.93 11.90 6.26
N GLY A 114 2.62 10.62 6.41
CA GLY A 114 1.97 9.78 5.40
C GLY A 114 0.54 10.17 5.10
N GLU A 115 0.08 9.76 3.93
CA GLU A 115 -1.22 10.14 3.36
C GLU A 115 -2.39 9.83 4.30
N GLY A 116 -3.36 10.74 4.38
CA GLY A 116 -4.56 10.58 5.19
C GLY A 116 -4.34 10.58 6.71
N SER A 117 -3.14 10.95 7.18
CA SER A 117 -2.85 10.99 8.62
C SER A 117 -3.44 12.22 9.30
N TRP A 118 -3.86 12.06 10.55
CA TRP A 118 -4.35 13.13 11.41
C TRP A 118 -3.40 13.41 12.57
N ILE A 119 -2.90 14.63 12.65
CA ILE A 119 -2.08 15.12 13.76
C ILE A 119 -2.95 15.94 14.71
N GLY A 120 -3.13 15.46 15.94
CA GLY A 120 -3.95 16.11 16.96
C GLY A 120 -3.42 17.48 17.39
N ALA A 121 -4.30 18.34 17.88
CA ALA A 121 -3.97 19.68 18.36
C ALA A 121 -2.82 19.67 19.40
N HIS A 122 -1.98 20.69 19.41
CA HIS A 122 -0.84 20.83 20.33
C HIS A 122 0.18 19.67 20.31
N SER A 123 0.21 18.87 19.25
CA SER A 123 1.22 17.81 19.11
C SER A 123 2.54 18.35 18.57
N SER A 124 3.64 17.72 18.98
CA SER A 124 4.99 18.00 18.51
C SER A 124 5.57 16.77 17.81
N ILE A 125 6.02 16.92 16.56
CA ILE A 125 6.71 15.88 15.80
C ILE A 125 8.16 16.33 15.63
N LEU A 126 9.10 15.60 16.23
CA LEU A 126 10.49 16.05 16.38
C LEU A 126 11.48 15.00 15.83
N GLY A 127 12.43 15.47 15.01
CA GLY A 127 13.45 14.67 14.36
C GLY A 127 13.05 14.18 12.96
N PRO A 128 13.95 13.47 12.25
CA PRO A 128 13.70 12.91 10.92
C PRO A 128 12.81 11.66 11.03
N VAL A 129 11.58 11.87 11.47
CA VAL A 129 10.59 10.85 11.78
C VAL A 129 9.70 10.61 10.57
N LYS A 130 9.39 9.34 10.31
CA LYS A 130 8.38 8.92 9.35
C LYS A 130 7.11 8.50 10.09
N ILE A 131 6.04 9.25 9.90
CA ILE A 131 4.68 8.83 10.25
C ILE A 131 4.07 8.22 8.99
N GLY A 132 3.63 6.97 9.10
CA GLY A 132 2.99 6.23 8.02
C GLY A 132 1.62 6.78 7.62
N LYS A 133 0.97 6.14 6.65
CA LYS A 133 -0.36 6.46 6.15
C LYS A 133 -1.45 6.19 7.18
N GLY A 134 -2.53 6.96 7.12
CA GLY A 134 -3.72 6.76 7.95
C GLY A 134 -3.44 6.73 9.46
N CYS A 135 -2.33 7.34 9.90
CA CYS A 135 -1.98 7.37 11.31
C CYS A 135 -2.77 8.45 12.04
N VAL A 136 -3.00 8.23 13.33
CA VAL A 136 -3.60 9.24 14.22
C VAL A 136 -2.64 9.53 15.35
N VAL A 137 -2.22 10.79 15.47
CA VAL A 137 -1.47 11.29 16.62
C VAL A 137 -2.46 11.99 17.55
N GLY A 138 -2.61 11.48 18.78
CA GLY A 138 -3.50 12.08 19.77
C GLY A 138 -3.08 13.51 20.12
N ALA A 139 -4.03 14.36 20.53
CA ALA A 139 -3.73 15.73 20.93
C ALA A 139 -2.70 15.80 22.08
N GLY A 140 -1.83 16.81 22.05
CA GLY A 140 -0.78 17.03 23.04
C GLY A 140 0.36 16.01 23.03
N SER A 141 0.49 15.23 21.96
CA SER A 141 1.49 14.15 21.91
C SER A 141 2.86 14.63 21.44
N VAL A 142 3.92 13.96 21.88
CA VAL A 142 5.30 14.22 21.44
C VAL A 142 5.85 12.99 20.72
N VAL A 143 5.91 13.06 19.40
CA VAL A 143 6.38 11.98 18.54
C VAL A 143 7.87 12.15 18.28
N LEU A 144 8.65 11.15 18.70
CA LEU A 144 10.12 11.15 18.65
C LEU A 144 10.70 10.00 17.78
N ARG A 145 9.82 9.16 17.23
CA ARG A 145 10.18 7.92 16.53
C ARG A 145 9.18 7.61 15.45
N ASP A 146 9.61 6.82 14.48
CA ASP A 146 8.78 6.38 13.36
C ASP A 146 7.51 5.68 13.84
N VAL A 147 6.41 5.95 13.14
CA VAL A 147 5.09 5.39 13.38
C VAL A 147 4.69 4.63 12.11
N PRO A 148 4.57 3.29 12.13
CA PRO A 148 4.12 2.52 10.98
C PRO A 148 2.70 2.87 10.55
N ASP A 149 2.33 2.54 9.32
CA ASP A 149 1.00 2.83 8.76
C ASP A 149 -0.13 2.32 9.67
N TYR A 150 -1.26 3.02 9.63
CA TYR A 150 -2.50 2.69 10.33
C TYR A 150 -2.33 2.46 11.83
N CYS A 151 -1.51 3.28 12.47
CA CYS A 151 -1.29 3.27 13.92
C CYS A 151 -1.90 4.52 14.57
N VAL A 152 -2.41 4.35 15.79
CA VAL A 152 -2.78 5.44 16.68
C VAL A 152 -1.72 5.54 17.77
N VAL A 153 -1.08 6.69 17.88
CA VAL A 153 -0.11 6.99 18.95
C VAL A 153 -0.60 8.16 19.79
N ALA A 154 -0.34 8.13 21.09
CA ALA A 154 -0.65 9.26 21.97
C ALA A 154 0.23 9.30 23.22
N GLY A 155 0.49 10.51 23.72
CA GLY A 155 1.22 10.76 24.96
C GLY A 155 2.51 11.56 24.76
N ASN A 156 3.18 11.85 25.87
CA ASN A 156 4.50 12.49 25.88
C ASN A 156 5.44 11.68 26.78
N PRO A 157 6.32 10.83 26.21
CA PRO A 157 6.48 10.56 24.78
C PRO A 157 5.28 9.80 24.19
N ALA A 158 5.08 9.89 22.87
CA ALA A 158 4.00 9.21 22.18
C ALA A 158 4.21 7.70 22.16
N GLU A 159 3.19 6.97 22.59
CA GLU A 159 3.16 5.51 22.62
C GLU A 159 2.01 4.98 21.78
N PHE A 160 2.16 3.77 21.24
CA PHE A 160 1.09 3.08 20.54
C PHE A 160 -0.12 2.89 21.45
N ARG A 161 -1.31 3.18 20.92
CA ARG A 161 -2.60 2.98 21.60
C ARG A 161 -3.49 2.01 20.83
N ARG A 162 -3.46 2.09 19.50
CA ARG A 162 -4.19 1.17 18.63
C ARG A 162 -3.39 0.91 17.35
N ILE A 163 -3.57 -0.27 16.79
CA ILE A 163 -2.98 -0.67 15.52
C ILE A 163 -4.08 -1.33 14.71
N TYR A 164 -4.27 -0.86 13.49
CA TYR A 164 -5.22 -1.49 12.58
C TYR A 164 -4.65 -2.81 12.08
N GLU A 165 -5.45 -3.87 12.17
CA GLU A 165 -5.12 -5.21 11.69
C GLU A 165 -5.93 -5.49 10.41
N PRO A 166 -5.33 -5.35 9.22
CA PRO A 166 -6.03 -5.42 7.94
C PRO A 166 -6.74 -6.75 7.69
N SER A 167 -6.17 -7.84 8.20
CA SER A 167 -6.68 -9.20 8.07
C SER A 167 -8.00 -9.42 8.81
N SER A 168 -8.25 -8.68 9.89
CA SER A 168 -9.48 -8.74 10.70
C SER A 168 -10.41 -7.55 10.49
N GLY A 169 -9.84 -6.41 10.09
CA GLY A 169 -10.51 -5.12 10.04
C GLY A 169 -10.85 -4.47 11.36
N GLU A 170 -10.15 -4.90 12.41
CA GLU A 170 -10.31 -4.34 13.73
C GLU A 170 -9.12 -3.45 14.10
N TRP A 171 -9.41 -2.45 14.93
CA TRP A 171 -8.40 -1.69 15.64
C TRP A 171 -8.03 -2.44 16.92
N ILE A 172 -6.85 -3.04 16.92
CA ILE A 172 -6.33 -3.74 18.10
C ILE A 172 -5.83 -2.69 19.09
N ARG A 173 -6.41 -2.67 20.28
CA ARG A 173 -5.88 -1.89 21.39
C ARG A 173 -4.57 -2.52 21.85
N VAL A 174 -3.56 -1.68 22.08
CA VAL A 174 -2.27 -2.13 22.62
C VAL A 174 -1.97 -1.31 23.87
N ASP A 175 -1.56 -2.00 24.94
CA ASP A 175 -1.27 -1.39 26.23
C ASP A 175 0.24 -1.36 26.53
N SER A 176 1.08 -1.94 25.67
CA SER A 176 2.53 -1.89 25.79
C SER A 176 3.25 -1.89 24.44
N GLU A 177 4.49 -1.40 24.43
CA GLU A 177 5.39 -1.44 23.28
C GLU A 177 5.65 -2.87 22.79
N ALA A 178 5.76 -3.84 23.70
CA ALA A 178 5.97 -5.24 23.35
C ALA A 178 4.74 -5.86 22.66
N GLU A 179 3.54 -5.45 23.04
CA GLU A 179 2.30 -5.84 22.37
C GLU A 179 2.18 -5.19 20.99
N ALA A 180 2.47 -3.89 20.89
CA ALA A 180 2.52 -3.17 19.62
C ALA A 180 3.46 -3.85 18.62
N ARG A 181 4.68 -4.19 19.06
CA ARG A 181 5.66 -4.92 18.23
C ARG A 181 5.16 -6.28 17.77
N ARG A 182 4.47 -7.04 18.63
CA ARG A 182 3.89 -8.34 18.25
C ARG A 182 2.81 -8.20 17.18
N VAL A 183 1.93 -7.21 17.31
CA VAL A 183 0.89 -6.94 16.30
C VAL A 183 1.50 -6.51 14.97
N LEU A 184 2.50 -5.61 15.00
CA LEU A 184 3.19 -5.14 13.80
C LEU A 184 4.03 -6.24 13.12
N ASP A 185 4.69 -7.11 13.90
CA ASP A 185 5.41 -8.26 13.36
C ASP A 185 4.44 -9.22 12.68
N ARG A 186 3.31 -9.54 13.33
CA ARG A 186 2.26 -10.37 12.71
C ARG A 186 1.74 -9.74 11.42
N ARG A 187 1.42 -8.44 11.41
CA ARG A 187 0.98 -7.72 10.19
C ARG A 187 1.97 -7.86 9.05
N SER A 188 3.26 -7.78 9.33
CA SER A 188 4.30 -7.95 8.31
C SER A 188 4.47 -9.40 7.84
N ARG A 189 4.06 -10.39 8.64
CA ARG A 189 4.20 -11.81 8.33
C ARG A 189 2.93 -12.41 7.73
N GLU A 190 1.78 -11.80 7.98
CA GLU A 190 0.46 -12.24 7.52
C GLU A 190 -0.27 -11.06 6.83
N PRO A 191 0.16 -10.68 5.61
CA PRO A 191 -0.50 -9.62 4.86
C PRO A 191 -1.96 -9.97 4.53
N LEU A 192 -2.76 -9.00 4.08
CA LEU A 192 -4.13 -9.27 3.63
C LEU A 192 -4.12 -10.10 2.34
N LEU A 193 -3.24 -9.77 1.39
CA LEU A 193 -3.16 -10.41 0.08
C LEU A 193 -1.71 -10.81 -0.26
N SER A 194 -1.51 -12.03 -0.75
CA SER A 194 -0.30 -12.43 -1.49
C SER A 194 -0.63 -12.54 -2.96
N ILE A 195 0.08 -11.77 -3.80
CA ILE A 195 0.07 -11.94 -5.26
C ILE A 195 1.20 -12.90 -5.61
N CYS A 196 0.85 -14.12 -5.96
CA CYS A 196 1.77 -15.20 -6.29
C CYS A 196 1.95 -15.27 -7.81
N ILE A 197 3.19 -15.05 -8.29
CA ILE A 197 3.53 -14.99 -9.71
C ILE A 197 4.48 -16.14 -10.04
N PRO A 198 4.01 -17.20 -10.72
CA PRO A 198 4.88 -18.21 -11.29
C PRO A 198 5.56 -17.67 -12.56
N VAL A 199 6.88 -17.82 -12.69
CA VAL A 199 7.64 -17.26 -13.81
C VAL A 199 8.48 -18.34 -14.49
N ARG A 200 8.50 -18.32 -15.84
CA ARG A 200 9.34 -19.18 -16.67
C ARG A 200 9.92 -18.40 -17.86
N LYS A 201 11.18 -17.96 -17.77
CA LYS A 201 11.90 -17.20 -18.82
C LYS A 201 11.15 -15.94 -19.32
N GLN A 202 10.51 -15.22 -18.41
CA GLN A 202 9.62 -14.08 -18.71
C GLN A 202 10.09 -12.79 -18.02
N ALA A 203 11.38 -12.45 -18.12
CA ALA A 203 11.96 -11.31 -17.40
C ALA A 203 11.33 -9.95 -17.76
N VAL A 204 10.97 -9.74 -19.04
CA VAL A 204 10.38 -8.48 -19.52
C VAL A 204 8.96 -8.32 -19.02
N GLU A 205 8.17 -9.39 -19.12
CA GLU A 205 6.80 -9.48 -18.65
C GLU A 205 6.74 -9.31 -17.13
N LEU A 206 7.59 -10.05 -16.40
CA LEU A 206 7.72 -9.93 -14.95
C LEU A 206 8.03 -8.50 -14.53
N ARG A 207 9.02 -7.85 -15.16
CA ARG A 207 9.37 -6.45 -14.84
C ARG A 207 8.15 -5.54 -14.97
N ARG A 208 7.42 -5.63 -16.08
CA ARG A 208 6.23 -4.81 -16.33
C ARG A 208 5.10 -5.10 -15.35
N CYS A 209 4.87 -6.37 -15.04
CA CYS A 209 3.89 -6.79 -14.04
C CYS A 209 4.23 -6.15 -12.68
N LEU A 210 5.48 -6.27 -12.23
CA LEU A 210 5.93 -5.68 -10.97
C LEU A 210 5.85 -4.16 -10.98
N GLU A 211 6.23 -3.50 -12.08
CA GLU A 211 6.06 -2.05 -12.27
C GLU A 211 4.58 -1.65 -12.11
N SER A 212 3.65 -2.41 -12.70
CA SER A 212 2.20 -2.12 -12.61
C SER A 212 1.63 -2.28 -11.20
N ILE A 213 2.20 -3.19 -10.40
CA ILE A 213 1.80 -3.42 -9.01
C ILE A 213 2.36 -2.31 -8.11
N TYR A 214 3.68 -2.11 -8.13
CA TYR A 214 4.36 -1.19 -7.23
C TYR A 214 4.19 0.30 -7.63
N ALA A 215 3.66 0.60 -8.81
CA ALA A 215 3.27 1.96 -9.17
C ALA A 215 2.02 2.46 -8.41
N GLN A 216 1.24 1.57 -7.78
CA GLN A 216 -0.02 1.92 -7.13
C GLN A 216 -0.16 1.43 -5.68
N VAL A 217 0.80 0.64 -5.18
CA VAL A 217 0.79 0.15 -3.79
C VAL A 217 2.12 0.44 -3.12
N ASP A 218 2.05 0.88 -1.87
CA ASP A 218 3.20 1.15 -1.04
C ASP A 218 3.61 -0.12 -0.28
N ASP A 219 4.83 -0.11 0.27
CA ASP A 219 5.38 -1.19 1.10
C ASP A 219 4.82 -1.15 2.55
N ASP A 220 3.49 -1.08 2.69
CA ASP A 220 2.76 -0.86 3.95
C ASP A 220 2.42 -2.16 4.71
N GLY A 221 2.73 -3.31 4.10
CA GLY A 221 2.46 -4.65 4.64
C GLY A 221 1.00 -5.12 4.48
N LEU A 222 0.14 -4.38 3.76
CA LEU A 222 -1.20 -4.86 3.39
C LEU A 222 -1.13 -6.00 2.39
N MET A 223 -0.14 -5.98 1.50
CA MET A 223 0.06 -7.02 0.51
C MET A 223 1.52 -7.43 0.41
N GLU A 224 1.74 -8.62 -0.14
CA GLU A 224 3.05 -9.07 -0.59
C GLU A 224 2.96 -9.54 -2.05
N VAL A 225 4.10 -9.50 -2.73
CA VAL A 225 4.28 -10.11 -4.04
C VAL A 225 5.30 -11.23 -3.89
N CYS A 226 4.89 -12.45 -4.20
CA CYS A 226 5.73 -13.64 -4.14
C CYS A 226 5.99 -14.15 -5.56
N VAL A 227 7.22 -14.06 -6.01
CA VAL A 227 7.64 -14.59 -7.31
C VAL A 227 8.27 -15.96 -7.11
N LEU A 228 7.76 -16.95 -7.84
CA LEU A 228 8.34 -18.29 -7.92
C LEU A 228 8.92 -18.51 -9.31
N ASP A 229 10.25 -18.51 -9.39
CA ASP A 229 11.03 -18.76 -10.59
C ASP A 229 11.57 -20.20 -10.58
N ASP A 230 11.45 -20.90 -11.71
CA ASP A 230 11.99 -22.25 -11.94
C ASP A 230 13.50 -22.26 -12.24
N ALA A 231 14.21 -21.24 -11.77
CA ALA A 231 15.63 -20.98 -12.04
C ALA A 231 15.95 -20.90 -13.54
N SER A 232 15.03 -20.34 -14.34
CA SER A 232 15.07 -20.53 -15.79
C SER A 232 15.92 -19.53 -16.58
N SER A 233 16.22 -18.35 -16.04
CA SER A 233 17.16 -17.39 -16.66
C SER A 233 17.79 -16.41 -15.67
N GLU A 234 19.04 -16.00 -15.96
CA GLU A 234 19.78 -15.02 -15.15
C GLU A 234 19.08 -13.65 -15.13
N GLU A 235 18.49 -13.23 -16.25
CA GLU A 235 17.76 -11.97 -16.36
C GLU A 235 16.50 -11.95 -15.48
N THR A 236 15.84 -13.10 -15.32
CA THR A 236 14.67 -13.21 -14.44
C THR A 236 15.10 -13.06 -12.98
N ALA A 237 16.22 -13.67 -12.60
CA ALA A 237 16.82 -13.53 -11.27
C ALA A 237 17.27 -12.10 -10.97
N GLU A 238 17.85 -11.39 -11.93
CA GLU A 238 18.20 -9.97 -11.77
C GLU A 238 16.98 -9.10 -11.46
N VAL A 239 15.85 -9.33 -12.15
CA VAL A 239 14.59 -8.64 -11.86
C VAL A 239 14.13 -8.94 -10.42
N GLY A 240 14.12 -10.22 -10.04
CA GLY A 240 13.78 -10.64 -8.67
C GLY A 240 14.63 -9.96 -7.61
N HIS A 241 15.96 -10.03 -7.73
CA HIS A 241 16.87 -9.42 -6.77
C HIS A 241 16.73 -7.90 -6.70
N HIS A 242 16.53 -7.23 -7.83
CA HIS A 242 16.31 -5.78 -7.86
C HIS A 242 15.08 -5.37 -7.03
N TYR A 243 13.94 -6.03 -7.24
CA TYR A 243 12.72 -5.73 -6.49
C TYR A 243 12.82 -6.11 -5.01
N GLY A 244 13.55 -7.18 -4.68
CA GLY A 244 13.80 -7.58 -3.30
C GLY A 244 14.67 -6.58 -2.50
N GLN A 245 15.46 -5.75 -3.18
CA GLN A 245 16.20 -4.66 -2.54
C GLN A 245 15.34 -3.41 -2.33
N LEU A 246 14.30 -3.22 -3.15
CA LEU A 246 13.45 -2.04 -3.13
C LEU A 246 12.27 -2.18 -2.16
N TYR A 247 11.71 -3.38 -2.02
CA TYR A 247 10.44 -3.60 -1.32
C TYR A 247 10.54 -4.74 -0.32
N ARG A 248 10.19 -4.48 0.94
CA ARG A 248 10.09 -5.49 2.01
C ARG A 248 8.95 -6.48 1.76
N SER A 249 7.88 -6.03 1.10
CA SER A 249 6.74 -6.84 0.67
C SER A 249 7.06 -7.78 -0.49
N PHE A 250 8.24 -7.72 -1.08
CA PHE A 250 8.62 -8.58 -2.21
C PHE A 250 9.39 -9.82 -1.74
N ARG A 251 8.99 -10.99 -2.23
CA ARG A 251 9.67 -12.26 -1.96
C ARG A 251 10.02 -12.94 -3.27
N TYR A 252 11.30 -13.23 -3.46
CA TYR A 252 11.80 -13.97 -4.60
C TYR A 252 12.21 -15.37 -4.17
N HIS A 253 11.68 -16.38 -4.86
CA HIS A 253 12.05 -17.77 -4.68
C HIS A 253 12.50 -18.34 -6.02
N SER A 254 13.73 -18.82 -6.09
CA SER A 254 14.26 -19.55 -7.24
C SER A 254 14.48 -21.01 -6.83
N ASP A 255 13.91 -21.94 -7.58
CA ASP A 255 13.93 -23.35 -7.25
C ASP A 255 14.05 -24.20 -8.55
N PRO A 256 15.23 -24.77 -8.84
CA PRO A 256 15.48 -25.50 -10.08
C PRO A 256 14.74 -26.85 -10.14
N ASP A 257 14.26 -27.36 -9.00
CA ASP A 257 13.61 -28.68 -8.90
C ASP A 257 12.08 -28.59 -9.16
N LEU A 258 11.55 -27.38 -9.39
CA LEU A 258 10.12 -27.12 -9.64
C LEU A 258 9.56 -27.87 -10.84
N ALA A 259 10.41 -28.23 -11.82
CA ALA A 259 10.00 -28.99 -13.00
C ALA A 259 9.61 -30.46 -12.71
N ALA A 260 9.96 -31.00 -11.53
CA ALA A 260 9.78 -32.41 -11.19
C ALA A 260 8.56 -32.70 -10.30
N GLY A 261 7.93 -31.69 -9.68
CA GLY A 261 6.93 -31.89 -8.62
C GLY A 261 5.67 -31.03 -8.74
N GLY A 262 4.68 -31.45 -9.54
CA GLY A 262 3.34 -30.84 -9.53
C GLY A 262 3.19 -29.52 -10.29
N SER A 263 2.07 -28.82 -10.10
CA SER A 263 1.75 -27.58 -10.82
C SER A 263 2.51 -26.38 -10.24
N LEU A 264 3.32 -25.70 -11.06
CA LEU A 264 4.06 -24.48 -10.70
C LEU A 264 3.13 -23.40 -10.08
N ALA A 265 1.90 -23.29 -10.57
CA ALA A 265 0.90 -22.37 -10.04
C ALA A 265 0.49 -22.71 -8.60
N SER A 266 0.28 -24.00 -8.29
CA SER A 266 -0.06 -24.44 -6.94
C SER A 266 1.11 -24.20 -5.98
N GLN A 267 2.33 -24.51 -6.42
CA GLN A 267 3.52 -24.27 -5.63
C GLN A 267 3.75 -22.77 -5.38
N ALA A 268 3.48 -21.91 -6.37
CA ALA A 268 3.55 -20.46 -6.19
C ALA A 268 2.54 -19.97 -5.16
N ALA A 269 1.30 -20.47 -5.22
CA ALA A 269 0.25 -20.16 -4.25
C ALA A 269 0.64 -20.58 -2.83
N ASP A 270 1.28 -21.75 -2.67
CA ASP A 270 1.74 -22.27 -1.37
C ASP A 270 2.86 -21.43 -0.73
N ARG A 271 3.54 -20.56 -1.48
CA ARG A 271 4.57 -19.64 -0.94
C ARG A 271 3.99 -18.34 -0.39
N GLY A 272 2.70 -18.06 -0.60
CA GLY A 272 2.06 -16.85 -0.09
C GLY A 272 1.65 -16.97 1.38
N HIS A 273 1.89 -15.92 2.16
CA HIS A 273 1.59 -15.85 3.59
C HIS A 273 0.30 -15.09 3.90
N GLY A 274 -0.28 -14.43 2.90
CA GLY A 274 -1.43 -13.57 3.04
C GLY A 274 -2.68 -14.32 3.47
N LYS A 275 -3.65 -13.60 4.06
CA LYS A 275 -4.97 -14.17 4.34
C LYS A 275 -5.65 -14.65 3.06
N PHE A 276 -5.46 -13.90 1.98
CA PHE A 276 -5.90 -14.23 0.65
C PHE A 276 -4.71 -14.45 -0.29
N ILE A 277 -4.83 -15.44 -1.18
CA ILE A 277 -3.84 -15.77 -2.20
C ILE A 277 -4.44 -15.51 -3.57
N MET A 278 -3.78 -14.67 -4.37
CA MET A 278 -4.09 -14.44 -5.77
C MET A 278 -2.98 -15.03 -6.62
N LEU A 279 -3.31 -15.96 -7.51
CA LEU A 279 -2.41 -16.35 -8.57
C LEU A 279 -2.48 -15.30 -9.69
N HIS A 280 -1.33 -14.83 -10.16
CA HIS A 280 -1.26 -13.82 -11.21
C HIS A 280 -0.23 -14.19 -12.27
N GLU A 281 -0.61 -14.05 -13.54
CA GLU A 281 0.25 -14.37 -14.66
C GLU A 281 1.21 -13.21 -14.95
N PRO A 282 2.53 -13.45 -15.15
CA PRO A 282 3.49 -12.39 -15.40
C PRO A 282 3.22 -11.60 -16.68
N GLY A 283 2.48 -12.18 -17.64
CA GLY A 283 2.09 -11.53 -18.90
C GLY A 283 0.98 -10.47 -18.75
N ASP A 284 0.28 -10.46 -17.62
CA ASP A 284 -0.82 -9.54 -17.36
C ASP A 284 -0.35 -8.37 -16.48
N SER A 285 -0.86 -7.17 -16.74
CA SER A 285 -0.55 -5.97 -15.95
C SER A 285 -1.76 -5.48 -15.19
N PHE A 286 -1.54 -4.93 -14.00
CA PHE A 286 -2.59 -4.30 -13.23
C PHE A 286 -2.95 -2.93 -13.80
N MET A 287 -4.24 -2.66 -13.90
CA MET A 287 -4.75 -1.34 -14.25
C MET A 287 -4.39 -0.33 -13.14
N PRO A 288 -4.06 0.93 -13.46
CA PRO A 288 -3.79 1.94 -12.44
C PRO A 288 -4.98 2.13 -11.48
N ASN A 289 -4.70 2.31 -10.19
CA ASN A 289 -5.70 2.50 -9.13
C ASN A 289 -6.68 1.33 -8.96
N SER A 290 -6.29 0.12 -9.34
CA SER A 290 -7.15 -1.07 -9.25
C SER A 290 -6.95 -1.91 -7.99
N LEU A 291 -5.74 -1.92 -7.43
CA LEU A 291 -5.41 -2.77 -6.29
C LEU A 291 -6.08 -2.31 -4.98
N LEU A 292 -6.03 -1.02 -4.65
CA LEU A 292 -6.62 -0.51 -3.40
C LEU A 292 -8.14 -0.76 -3.28
N PRO A 293 -8.98 -0.45 -4.30
CA PRO A 293 -10.40 -0.80 -4.26
C PRO A 293 -10.62 -2.31 -4.09
N PHE A 294 -9.77 -3.14 -4.69
CA PHE A 294 -9.86 -4.58 -4.58
C PHE A 294 -9.48 -5.11 -3.19
N LEU A 295 -8.42 -4.57 -2.55
CA LEU A 295 -8.08 -4.90 -1.16
C LEU A 295 -9.26 -4.62 -0.21
N ASN A 296 -10.04 -3.56 -0.45
CA ASN A 296 -11.26 -3.30 0.30
C ASN A 296 -12.35 -4.38 0.11
N VAL A 297 -12.43 -5.02 -1.07
CA VAL A 297 -13.33 -6.16 -1.27
C VAL A 297 -12.90 -7.35 -0.41
N LEU A 298 -11.61 -7.70 -0.42
CA LEU A 298 -11.05 -8.78 0.41
C LEU A 298 -11.31 -8.53 1.90
N HIS A 299 -11.12 -7.29 2.31
CA HIS A 299 -11.33 -6.85 3.67
C HIS A 299 -12.78 -6.99 4.15
N THR A 300 -13.74 -6.63 3.30
CA THR A 300 -15.19 -6.65 3.61
C THR A 300 -15.83 -8.03 3.42
N HIS A 301 -15.11 -8.98 2.82
CA HIS A 301 -15.58 -10.36 2.59
C HIS A 301 -14.60 -11.38 3.19
N PRO A 302 -14.26 -11.28 4.49
CA PRO A 302 -13.20 -12.06 5.12
C PRO A 302 -13.45 -13.57 5.17
N ASP A 303 -14.73 -13.98 5.10
CA ASP A 303 -15.19 -15.36 5.31
C ASP A 303 -15.42 -16.12 4.00
N CYS A 304 -15.30 -15.46 2.85
CA CYS A 304 -15.42 -16.11 1.54
C CYS A 304 -14.19 -16.99 1.27
N ALA A 305 -14.42 -18.25 0.90
CA ALA A 305 -13.34 -19.14 0.45
C ALA A 305 -12.74 -18.69 -0.87
N ILE A 306 -13.58 -18.09 -1.73
CA ILE A 306 -13.21 -17.66 -3.07
C ILE A 306 -13.77 -16.26 -3.32
N ILE A 307 -12.94 -15.40 -3.92
CA ILE A 307 -13.36 -14.16 -4.57
C ILE A 307 -13.11 -14.34 -6.07
N LEU A 308 -14.20 -14.46 -6.83
CA LEU A 308 -14.20 -14.62 -8.27
C LEU A 308 -14.25 -13.24 -8.93
N ILE A 309 -13.20 -12.84 -9.64
CA ILE A 309 -13.17 -11.56 -10.33
C ILE A 309 -13.71 -11.74 -11.75
N GLN A 310 -14.81 -11.06 -12.07
CA GLN A 310 -15.37 -11.05 -13.41
C GLN A 310 -15.12 -9.68 -14.07
N PRO A 311 -14.26 -9.63 -15.11
CA PRO A 311 -14.01 -8.40 -15.85
C PRO A 311 -15.29 -7.82 -16.45
N VAL A 312 -15.40 -6.49 -16.37
CA VAL A 312 -16.52 -5.73 -16.96
C VAL A 312 -15.98 -4.49 -17.66
N PHE A 313 -16.43 -4.25 -18.88
CA PHE A 313 -16.08 -3.02 -19.59
C PHE A 313 -16.68 -1.83 -18.82
N ILE A 314 -15.86 -0.79 -18.57
CA ILE A 314 -16.29 0.55 -18.12
C ILE A 314 -16.54 0.73 -16.61
N ARG A 315 -15.99 -0.11 -15.71
CA ARG A 315 -16.12 0.14 -14.24
C ARG A 315 -14.79 0.31 -13.52
N SER A 316 -14.66 1.45 -12.82
CA SER A 316 -13.54 1.78 -11.94
C SER A 316 -13.74 1.36 -10.48
N THR A 317 -14.97 0.99 -10.08
CA THR A 317 -15.29 0.57 -8.71
C THR A 317 -15.75 -0.89 -8.67
N PRO A 318 -15.20 -1.72 -7.76
CA PRO A 318 -15.66 -3.09 -7.56
C PRO A 318 -17.13 -3.18 -7.17
N GLN A 319 -17.81 -4.23 -7.62
CA GLN A 319 -19.17 -4.59 -7.20
C GLN A 319 -19.16 -6.02 -6.65
N PRO A 320 -18.95 -6.18 -5.34
CA PRO A 320 -18.97 -7.48 -4.71
C PRO A 320 -20.42 -7.96 -4.47
N GLU A 321 -20.67 -9.22 -4.78
CA GLU A 321 -21.92 -9.93 -4.52
C GLU A 321 -21.59 -11.25 -3.84
N GLN A 322 -22.06 -11.43 -2.61
CA GLN A 322 -21.85 -12.68 -1.88
C GLN A 322 -22.83 -13.74 -2.36
N LEU A 323 -22.28 -14.89 -2.77
CA LEU A 323 -22.99 -16.03 -3.33
C LEU A 323 -22.59 -17.31 -2.59
N LYS A 324 -23.31 -18.41 -2.86
CA LYS A 324 -23.11 -19.67 -2.15
C LYS A 324 -23.24 -20.91 -3.03
N GLY A 325 -22.33 -21.86 -2.82
CA GLY A 325 -22.42 -23.23 -3.30
C GLY A 325 -21.70 -23.48 -4.63
N LEU A 326 -21.22 -24.72 -4.80
CA LEU A 326 -20.45 -25.15 -5.97
C LEU A 326 -21.23 -25.04 -7.29
N SER A 327 -22.52 -25.36 -7.30
CA SER A 327 -23.35 -25.30 -8.52
C SER A 327 -23.48 -23.88 -9.08
N GLU A 328 -23.60 -22.89 -8.19
CA GLU A 328 -23.64 -21.48 -8.54
C GLU A 328 -22.30 -21.04 -9.14
N PHE A 329 -21.21 -21.40 -8.48
CA PHE A 329 -19.85 -21.11 -8.93
C PHE A 329 -19.55 -21.70 -10.31
N VAL A 330 -19.84 -22.99 -10.51
CA VAL A 330 -19.66 -23.67 -11.80
C VAL A 330 -20.51 -23.02 -12.89
N ARG A 331 -21.73 -22.56 -12.60
CA ARG A 331 -22.55 -21.85 -13.59
C ARG A 331 -21.90 -20.55 -14.05
N LEU A 332 -21.29 -19.80 -13.14
CA LEU A 332 -20.62 -18.54 -13.45
C LEU A 332 -19.32 -18.75 -14.24
N THR A 333 -18.56 -19.78 -13.93
CA THR A 333 -17.28 -20.08 -14.59
C THR A 333 -17.43 -20.87 -15.89
N ALA A 334 -18.52 -21.62 -16.08
CA ALA A 334 -18.76 -22.40 -17.29
C ALA A 334 -18.91 -21.54 -18.57
N SER A 335 -19.32 -20.27 -18.42
CA SER A 335 -19.50 -19.35 -19.55
C SER A 335 -18.23 -18.60 -19.98
N SER A 336 -17.11 -18.72 -19.26
CA SER A 336 -15.87 -18.02 -19.64
C SER A 336 -15.06 -18.85 -20.63
N SER A 337 -14.96 -18.38 -21.87
CA SER A 337 -14.17 -19.00 -22.96
C SER A 337 -12.66 -18.67 -22.91
N SER A 338 -12.17 -18.14 -21.80
CA SER A 338 -10.76 -17.78 -21.55
C SER A 338 -10.27 -18.47 -20.28
N PRO A 339 -8.93 -18.61 -20.07
CA PRO A 339 -8.37 -19.28 -18.90
C PRO A 339 -8.99 -18.72 -17.60
N PRO A 340 -9.04 -19.52 -16.53
CA PRO A 340 -9.95 -19.28 -15.42
C PRO A 340 -9.79 -17.84 -14.94
N LEU A 341 -10.92 -17.13 -14.90
CA LEU A 341 -11.07 -15.77 -14.36
C LEU A 341 -10.16 -15.57 -13.15
N PRO A 342 -9.53 -14.39 -12.95
CA PRO A 342 -8.64 -14.21 -11.81
C PRO A 342 -9.39 -14.56 -10.51
N VAL A 343 -8.91 -15.58 -9.82
CA VAL A 343 -9.50 -16.11 -8.59
C VAL A 343 -8.58 -15.79 -7.43
N VAL A 344 -9.17 -15.27 -6.37
CA VAL A 344 -8.48 -15.08 -5.09
C VAL A 344 -9.05 -16.06 -4.08
N LEU A 345 -8.17 -16.75 -3.36
CA LEU A 345 -8.50 -17.86 -2.49
C LEU A 345 -8.20 -17.51 -1.03
N ASN A 346 -9.05 -17.93 -0.10
CA ASN A 346 -8.73 -17.87 1.32
C ASN A 346 -7.63 -18.88 1.65
N ARG A 347 -6.50 -18.43 2.21
CA ARG A 347 -5.34 -19.30 2.48
C ARG A 347 -5.67 -20.43 3.45
N LYS A 348 -6.44 -20.15 4.51
CA LYS A 348 -6.78 -21.18 5.51
C LYS A 348 -7.59 -22.31 4.91
N ASP A 349 -8.54 -21.97 4.03
CA ASP A 349 -9.30 -23.00 3.33
C ASP A 349 -8.42 -23.72 2.29
N TRP A 350 -7.51 -23.00 1.61
CA TRP A 350 -6.60 -23.57 0.62
C TRP A 350 -5.67 -24.63 1.21
N GLU A 351 -5.06 -24.36 2.35
CA GLU A 351 -4.15 -25.28 3.05
C GLU A 351 -4.86 -26.59 3.45
N ARG A 352 -6.13 -26.52 3.82
CA ARG A 352 -6.95 -27.69 4.17
C ARG A 352 -7.29 -28.59 2.98
N THR A 353 -7.03 -28.14 1.76
CA THR A 353 -7.26 -28.91 0.52
C THR A 353 -6.00 -29.57 -0.04
N ALA A 354 -4.83 -29.41 0.59
CA ALA A 354 -3.55 -29.93 0.09
C ALA A 354 -3.59 -31.44 -0.22
N ASP A 355 -4.26 -32.23 0.61
CA ASP A 355 -4.37 -33.68 0.45
C ASP A 355 -5.52 -34.13 -0.47
N SER A 356 -6.44 -33.22 -0.83
CA SER A 356 -7.69 -33.56 -1.55
C SER A 356 -7.53 -33.74 -3.07
N VAL A 357 -6.34 -33.45 -3.61
CA VAL A 357 -6.07 -33.40 -5.07
C VAL A 357 -5.83 -34.77 -5.70
N GLN A 358 -5.65 -35.83 -4.92
CA GLN A 358 -5.42 -37.18 -5.45
C GLN A 358 -6.63 -37.79 -6.20
N ALA A 359 -7.80 -37.12 -6.25
CA ALA A 359 -9.06 -37.77 -6.60
C ALA A 359 -9.65 -37.50 -8.00
N THR A 360 -9.12 -36.58 -8.84
CA THR A 360 -9.77 -36.27 -10.14
C THR A 360 -8.79 -36.05 -11.30
N ASN A 361 -8.53 -37.10 -12.08
CA ASN A 361 -7.64 -37.10 -13.28
C ASN A 361 -8.13 -36.27 -14.49
N PHE A 362 -9.16 -35.43 -14.36
CA PHE A 362 -9.83 -34.78 -15.51
C PHE A 362 -9.78 -33.24 -15.51
N LEU A 363 -9.39 -32.61 -14.41
CA LEU A 363 -9.36 -31.15 -14.29
C LEU A 363 -7.94 -30.67 -13.95
N ASP A 364 -7.60 -29.46 -14.39
CA ASP A 364 -6.38 -28.78 -13.95
C ASP A 364 -6.33 -28.76 -12.40
N PRO A 365 -5.17 -29.03 -11.76
CA PRO A 365 -5.04 -29.07 -10.30
C PRO A 365 -5.55 -27.80 -9.59
N TRP A 366 -5.40 -26.63 -10.23
CA TRP A 366 -5.90 -25.36 -9.72
C TRP A 366 -7.43 -25.34 -9.64
N VAL A 367 -8.11 -25.76 -10.71
CA VAL A 367 -9.58 -25.83 -10.78
C VAL A 367 -10.13 -26.90 -9.83
N SER A 368 -9.46 -28.04 -9.75
CA SER A 368 -9.83 -29.14 -8.84
C SER A 368 -9.82 -28.68 -7.38
N ARG A 369 -8.80 -27.91 -6.96
CA ARG A 369 -8.73 -27.36 -5.61
C ARG A 369 -9.77 -26.29 -5.33
N GLN A 370 -10.16 -25.48 -6.33
CA GLN A 370 -11.29 -24.54 -6.17
C GLN A 370 -12.61 -25.26 -5.87
N HIS A 371 -12.84 -26.42 -6.49
CA HIS A 371 -14.03 -27.23 -6.19
C HIS A 371 -13.98 -27.80 -4.77
N ALA A 372 -12.83 -28.33 -4.34
CA ALA A 372 -12.63 -28.83 -2.98
C ALA A 372 -12.80 -27.72 -1.93
N LEU A 373 -12.32 -26.52 -2.21
CA LEU A 373 -12.52 -25.33 -1.38
C LEU A 373 -14.00 -25.04 -1.13
N LEU A 374 -14.83 -25.03 -2.19
CA LEU A 374 -16.25 -24.75 -2.07
C LEU A 374 -17.06 -25.89 -1.43
N GLN A 375 -16.52 -27.10 -1.41
CA GLN A 375 -17.09 -28.20 -0.61
C GLN A 375 -16.84 -27.98 0.88
N LEU A 376 -15.67 -27.45 1.26
CA LEU A 376 -15.33 -27.14 2.65
C LEU A 376 -16.02 -25.87 3.16
N ASN A 377 -16.00 -24.81 2.36
CA ASN A 377 -16.60 -23.52 2.66
C ASN A 377 -17.37 -23.03 1.42
N PRO A 378 -18.71 -23.16 1.40
CA PRO A 378 -19.50 -22.85 0.22
C PRO A 378 -19.66 -21.35 -0.03
N GLN A 379 -19.15 -20.46 0.83
CA GLN A 379 -19.28 -19.01 0.68
C GLN A 379 -18.25 -18.49 -0.33
N PHE A 380 -18.70 -17.74 -1.33
CA PHE A 380 -17.82 -17.04 -2.26
C PHE A 380 -18.36 -15.67 -2.63
N CYS A 381 -17.51 -14.80 -3.14
CA CYS A 381 -17.89 -13.48 -3.61
C CYS A 381 -17.67 -13.40 -5.13
N LEU A 382 -18.67 -12.96 -5.88
CA LEU A 382 -18.50 -12.53 -7.26
C LEU A 382 -18.17 -11.03 -7.25
N CYS A 383 -17.00 -10.66 -7.74
CA CYS A 383 -16.56 -9.27 -7.83
C CYS A 383 -16.55 -8.85 -9.31
N ARG A 384 -17.52 -8.04 -9.74
CA ARG A 384 -17.53 -7.49 -11.11
C ARG A 384 -16.57 -6.32 -11.19
N TYR A 385 -15.36 -6.57 -11.70
CA TYR A 385 -14.28 -5.61 -11.69
C TYR A 385 -13.21 -5.92 -12.74
N THR A 386 -12.67 -4.88 -13.38
CA THR A 386 -11.54 -5.01 -14.31
C THR A 386 -10.28 -4.52 -13.63
N MET A 387 -9.49 -5.47 -13.13
CA MET A 387 -8.27 -5.19 -12.37
C MET A 387 -7.01 -5.37 -13.22
N THR A 388 -7.04 -6.29 -14.18
CA THR A 388 -5.90 -6.63 -15.02
C THR A 388 -6.24 -6.45 -16.50
N GLU A 389 -5.23 -6.10 -17.30
CA GLU A 389 -5.32 -6.09 -18.75
C GLU A 389 -4.46 -7.23 -19.30
N ALA A 390 -5.12 -8.17 -19.97
CA ALA A 390 -4.43 -9.28 -20.63
C ALA A 390 -3.88 -8.82 -21.98
N ARG A 391 -2.55 -8.79 -22.11
CA ARG A 391 -1.93 -8.62 -23.42
C ARG A 391 -1.84 -9.97 -24.09
N ARG A 392 -2.81 -10.26 -24.96
CA ARG A 392 -2.58 -11.28 -25.99
C ARG A 392 -1.39 -10.80 -26.82
N HIS A 393 -0.32 -11.59 -26.87
CA HIS A 393 0.68 -11.43 -27.92
C HIS A 393 -0.08 -11.33 -29.23
N ILE A 394 -0.02 -10.16 -29.88
CA ILE A 394 -0.25 -10.08 -31.31
C ILE A 394 0.94 -10.84 -31.89
N GLY A 395 0.80 -12.16 -31.98
CA GLY A 395 1.77 -13.01 -32.63
C GLY A 395 1.94 -12.48 -34.04
N SER A 396 3.18 -12.23 -34.43
CA SER A 396 3.60 -12.47 -35.80
C SER A 396 3.01 -13.81 -36.23
N ALA A 397 2.00 -13.76 -37.09
CA ALA A 397 1.45 -14.93 -37.76
C ALA A 397 2.59 -15.63 -38.53
N PRO A 398 2.52 -16.97 -38.70
CA PRO A 398 3.57 -17.76 -39.35
C PRO A 398 3.91 -17.31 -40.76
#